data_AF-A0A366W4E7-F1
#
_entry.id   AF-A0A366W4E7-F1
#
_cell.length_a   1.000
_cell.length_b   1.000
_cell.length_c   1.000
_cell.angle_alpha   90.00
_cell.angle_beta   90.00
_cell.angle_gamma   90.00
#
_symmetry.space_group_name_H-M   'P 1'
#
loop_
_entity.id
_entity.type
_entity.pdbx_description
1 polymer ?
#
loop_
_entity_poly.entity_id
_entity_poly.type
_entity_poly.pdbx_seq_one_letter_code
_entity_poly.pdbx_strand_id
1 'polypeptide(L)'
;MNAFFQRWMLASVLVWAAFAAHANCGVIDTLDKLYSVETRLMRNPNSPLFRSEIRYLSAQARQLNGTSVTDGLQAGPSTDKGAAFLYFIYYAKKLALEVSIDEPATATRILQHPAVSANHTSVGVYLGDMRCSAAEIASAAPFPIVATDRIDIEFLVARSAVTSVFTLRHILIAIALSAALLVWLQFRNTHRVANPRSNRS
;
A
#
# COMPACT_ATOMS: atom_id res chain seq x y z
N MET A 1 -22.93 22.55 29.31
CA MET A 1 -22.40 21.71 28.20
C MET A 1 -23.59 21.30 27.34
N ASN A 2 -23.66 21.80 26.10
CA ASN A 2 -24.88 21.80 25.30
C ASN A 2 -25.15 20.44 24.63
N ALA A 3 -26.30 19.83 24.96
CA ALA A 3 -26.82 18.58 24.38
C ALA A 3 -26.92 18.59 22.84
N PHE A 4 -26.90 19.77 22.23
CA PHE A 4 -26.84 19.97 20.78
C PHE A 4 -25.54 19.42 20.17
N PHE A 5 -24.38 19.66 20.80
CA PHE A 5 -23.08 19.18 20.31
C PHE A 5 -22.96 17.64 20.35
N GLN A 6 -23.56 17.02 21.37
CA GLN A 6 -23.51 15.58 21.58
C GLN A 6 -24.36 14.81 20.53
N ARG A 7 -25.49 15.39 20.11
CA ARG A 7 -26.33 14.82 19.04
C ARG A 7 -25.65 14.88 17.68
N TRP A 8 -24.93 15.97 17.39
CA TRP A 8 -24.15 16.09 16.14
C TRP A 8 -22.93 15.16 16.11
N MET A 9 -22.23 14.96 17.23
CA MET A 9 -21.14 13.96 17.30
C MET A 9 -21.63 12.54 17.02
N LEU A 10 -22.75 12.13 17.63
CA LEU A 10 -23.28 10.77 17.45
C LEU A 10 -23.77 10.54 16.01
N ALA A 11 -24.40 11.54 15.38
CA ALA A 11 -24.77 11.47 13.97
C ALA A 11 -23.55 11.38 13.04
N SER A 12 -22.46 12.07 13.37
CA SER A 12 -21.20 12.01 12.61
C SER A 12 -20.55 10.63 12.67
N VAL A 13 -20.57 10.00 13.85
CA VAL A 13 -20.01 8.64 14.07
C VAL A 13 -20.86 7.56 13.40
N LEU A 14 -22.19 7.70 13.40
CA LEU A 14 -23.09 6.73 12.76
C LEU A 14 -23.08 6.81 11.22
N VAL A 15 -22.86 7.99 10.64
CA VAL A 15 -22.68 8.14 9.18
C VAL A 15 -21.34 7.56 8.71
N TRP A 16 -20.30 7.60 9.55
CA TRP A 16 -19.02 6.94 9.25
C TRP A 16 -19.08 5.41 9.34
N ALA A 17 -19.97 4.84 10.16
CA ALA A 17 -20.13 3.40 10.31
C ALA A 17 -20.93 2.73 9.17
N ALA A 18 -21.69 3.50 8.37
CA ALA A 18 -22.62 2.96 7.37
C ALA A 18 -21.98 2.67 5.99
N PHE A 19 -20.71 3.03 5.78
CA PHE A 19 -19.95 2.67 4.58
C PHE A 19 -18.75 1.81 4.96
N ALA A 20 -18.99 0.70 5.67
CA ALA A 20 -18.14 -0.47 5.51
C ALA A 20 -18.43 -1.01 4.11
N ALA A 21 -17.93 -0.31 3.09
CA ALA A 21 -17.95 -0.89 1.77
C ALA A 21 -17.15 -2.22 1.89
N HIS A 22 -17.61 -3.27 1.23
CA HIS A 22 -16.92 -4.55 1.27
C HIS A 22 -15.91 -4.60 0.14
N ALA A 23 -14.70 -5.13 0.42
CA ALA A 23 -13.71 -5.35 -0.62
C ALA A 23 -14.34 -6.22 -1.72
N ASN A 24 -14.17 -5.82 -2.98
CA ASN A 24 -14.80 -6.50 -4.09
C ASN A 24 -14.09 -7.85 -4.32
N CYS A 25 -14.83 -8.93 -4.12
CA CYS A 25 -14.34 -10.30 -4.27
C CYS A 25 -13.80 -10.63 -5.66
N GLY A 26 -14.27 -9.95 -6.72
CA GLY A 26 -13.72 -10.10 -8.06
C GLY A 26 -12.31 -9.51 -8.20
N VAL A 27 -11.99 -8.45 -7.45
CA VAL A 27 -10.62 -7.90 -7.38
C VAL A 27 -9.73 -8.88 -6.63
N ILE A 28 -10.21 -9.38 -5.49
CA ILE A 28 -9.46 -10.30 -4.63
C ILE A 28 -9.17 -11.61 -5.38
N ASP A 29 -10.14 -12.17 -6.09
CA ASP A 29 -9.96 -13.38 -6.90
C ASP A 29 -8.94 -13.17 -8.03
N THR A 30 -8.98 -12.02 -8.71
CA THR A 30 -7.97 -11.67 -9.73
C THR A 30 -6.56 -11.63 -9.12
N LEU A 31 -6.42 -11.00 -7.96
CA LEU A 31 -5.14 -10.89 -7.25
C LEU A 31 -4.66 -12.25 -6.70
N ASP A 32 -5.56 -13.09 -6.19
CA ASP A 32 -5.24 -14.45 -5.72
C ASP A 32 -4.76 -15.34 -6.87
N LYS A 33 -5.39 -15.24 -8.04
CA LYS A 33 -4.96 -15.94 -9.25
C LYS A 33 -3.57 -15.51 -9.71
N LEU A 34 -3.32 -14.20 -9.78
CA LEU A 34 -1.99 -13.63 -10.08
C LEU A 34 -0.94 -14.13 -9.09
N TYR A 35 -1.25 -14.00 -7.80
CA TYR A 35 -0.39 -14.45 -6.71
C TYR A 35 -0.06 -15.95 -6.81
N SER A 36 -1.05 -16.78 -7.16
CA SER A 36 -0.85 -18.21 -7.35
C SER A 36 0.13 -18.51 -8.49
N VAL A 37 0.08 -17.73 -9.58
CA VAL A 37 0.97 -17.89 -10.74
C VAL A 37 2.38 -17.45 -10.39
N GLU A 38 2.55 -16.28 -9.76
CA GLU A 38 3.86 -15.80 -9.30
C GLU A 38 4.47 -16.77 -8.28
N THR A 39 3.68 -17.31 -7.36
CA THR A 39 4.14 -18.33 -6.40
C THR A 39 4.68 -19.57 -7.11
N ARG A 40 4.00 -20.05 -8.16
CA ARG A 40 4.47 -21.22 -8.93
C ARG A 40 5.76 -20.91 -9.69
N LEU A 41 5.84 -19.74 -10.32
CA LEU A 41 7.05 -19.28 -11.02
C LEU A 41 8.23 -19.08 -10.06
N MET A 42 7.99 -18.58 -8.84
CA MET A 42 9.00 -18.44 -7.80
C MET A 42 9.54 -19.79 -7.33
N ARG A 43 8.68 -20.80 -7.23
CA ARG A 43 9.06 -22.16 -6.79
C ARG A 43 9.73 -22.96 -7.90
N ASN A 44 9.24 -22.85 -9.13
CA ASN A 44 9.75 -23.60 -10.28
C ASN A 44 9.71 -22.76 -11.57
N PRO A 45 10.71 -21.91 -11.81
CA PRO A 45 10.75 -21.05 -12.99
C PRO A 45 10.96 -21.83 -14.30
N ASN A 46 11.48 -23.06 -14.24
CA ASN A 46 11.68 -23.94 -15.40
C ASN A 46 10.46 -24.84 -15.66
N SER A 47 9.30 -24.50 -15.10
CA SER A 47 8.05 -25.21 -15.34
C SER A 47 7.74 -25.27 -16.84
N PRO A 48 7.22 -26.40 -17.36
CA PRO A 48 6.73 -26.46 -18.75
C PRO A 48 5.59 -25.45 -19.00
N LEU A 49 4.95 -24.95 -17.94
CA LEU A 49 3.89 -23.94 -18.00
C LEU A 49 4.42 -22.50 -18.04
N PHE A 50 5.74 -22.28 -17.95
CA PHE A 50 6.35 -20.95 -17.85
C PHE A 50 5.81 -19.98 -18.91
N ARG A 51 5.81 -20.40 -20.18
CA ARG A 51 5.32 -19.55 -21.29
C ARG A 51 3.87 -19.15 -21.12
N SER A 52 3.00 -20.10 -20.75
CA SER A 52 1.57 -19.81 -20.52
C SER A 52 1.36 -18.93 -19.30
N GLU A 53 2.15 -19.12 -18.24
CA GLU A 53 2.08 -18.35 -17.01
C GLU A 53 2.54 -16.90 -17.23
N ILE A 54 3.66 -16.68 -17.92
CA ILE A 54 4.11 -15.34 -18.30
C ILE A 54 3.08 -14.66 -19.21
N ARG A 55 2.51 -15.35 -20.20
CA ARG A 55 1.45 -14.78 -21.04
C ARG A 55 0.21 -14.38 -20.23
N TYR A 56 -0.20 -15.23 -19.28
CA TYR A 56 -1.30 -14.93 -18.39
C TYR A 56 -0.99 -13.70 -17.54
N LEU A 57 0.18 -13.65 -16.90
CA LEU A 57 0.63 -12.49 -16.13
C LEU A 57 0.69 -11.23 -16.99
N SER A 58 1.20 -11.30 -18.22
CA SER A 58 1.22 -10.16 -19.14
C SER A 58 -0.18 -9.69 -19.53
N ALA A 59 -1.12 -10.61 -19.76
CA ALA A 59 -2.50 -10.26 -20.08
C ALA A 59 -3.20 -9.60 -18.89
N GLN A 60 -3.08 -10.19 -17.71
CA GLN A 60 -3.69 -9.67 -16.49
C GLN A 60 -3.05 -8.36 -16.04
N ALA A 61 -1.72 -8.27 -16.00
CA ALA A 61 -1.00 -7.09 -15.55
C ALA A 61 -1.37 -5.83 -16.37
N ARG A 62 -1.60 -5.96 -17.68
CA ARG A 62 -2.08 -4.84 -18.53
C ARG A 62 -3.47 -4.33 -18.15
N GLN A 63 -4.29 -5.18 -17.55
CA GLN A 63 -5.66 -4.89 -17.14
C GLN A 63 -5.74 -4.33 -15.71
N LEU A 64 -4.65 -4.44 -14.93
CA LEU A 64 -4.59 -3.95 -13.56
C LEU A 64 -4.32 -2.44 -13.53
N ASN A 65 -5.24 -1.74 -12.89
CA ASN A 65 -5.12 -0.34 -12.55
C ASN A 65 -4.91 -0.19 -11.04
N GLY A 66 -3.91 0.62 -10.64
CA GLY A 66 -3.57 0.81 -9.24
C GLY A 66 -4.76 1.38 -8.44
N THR A 67 -5.44 2.39 -9.00
CA THR A 67 -6.64 3.00 -8.44
C THR A 67 -7.78 1.98 -8.31
N SER A 68 -8.07 1.23 -9.40
CA SER A 68 -9.13 0.20 -9.36
C SER A 68 -8.85 -0.89 -8.32
N VAL A 69 -7.59 -1.26 -8.13
CA VAL A 69 -7.22 -2.24 -7.10
C VAL A 69 -7.32 -1.64 -5.70
N THR A 70 -6.82 -0.43 -5.46
CA THR A 70 -6.93 0.19 -4.13
C THR A 70 -8.37 0.47 -3.73
N ASP A 71 -9.20 0.89 -4.68
CA ASP A 71 -10.64 1.10 -4.47
C ASP A 71 -11.35 -0.23 -4.26
N GLY A 72 -11.03 -1.22 -5.09
CA GLY A 72 -11.56 -2.58 -4.99
C GLY A 72 -11.24 -3.28 -3.67
N LEU A 73 -10.04 -3.06 -3.13
CA LEU A 73 -9.59 -3.62 -1.85
C LEU A 73 -9.94 -2.76 -0.64
N GLN A 74 -10.45 -1.55 -0.90
CA GLN A 74 -10.70 -0.51 0.11
C GLN A 74 -9.46 -0.24 0.95
N ALA A 75 -8.35 -0.17 0.26
CA ALA A 75 -7.02 -0.05 0.82
C ALA A 75 -6.38 1.16 0.17
N GLY A 76 -6.47 2.32 0.82
CA GLY A 76 -5.88 3.54 0.28
C GLY A 76 -4.39 3.34 -0.03
N PRO A 77 -3.83 4.03 -1.04
CA PRO A 77 -2.42 3.89 -1.45
C PRO A 77 -1.39 4.08 -0.32
N SER A 78 -1.75 4.83 0.73
CA SER A 78 -0.92 5.12 1.88
C SER A 78 -1.06 4.13 3.04
N THR A 79 -1.95 3.14 2.93
CA THR A 79 -2.10 2.07 3.93
C THR A 79 -1.09 0.96 3.63
N ASP A 80 -0.60 0.24 4.65
CA ASP A 80 0.34 -0.86 4.44
C ASP A 80 -0.20 -1.93 3.47
N LYS A 81 -1.50 -2.22 3.58
CA LYS A 81 -2.22 -3.13 2.67
C LYS A 81 -2.24 -2.57 1.25
N GLY A 82 -2.71 -1.34 1.06
CA GLY A 82 -2.80 -0.71 -0.27
C GLY A 82 -1.44 -0.56 -0.94
N ALA A 83 -0.42 -0.13 -0.19
CA ALA A 83 0.95 -0.04 -0.67
C ALA A 83 1.48 -1.42 -1.09
N ALA A 84 1.26 -2.47 -0.29
CA ALA A 84 1.71 -3.82 -0.62
C ALA A 84 1.12 -4.31 -1.95
N PHE A 85 -0.19 -4.12 -2.18
CA PHE A 85 -0.83 -4.50 -3.44
C PHE A 85 -0.38 -3.62 -4.62
N LEU A 86 -0.14 -2.33 -4.42
CA LEU A 86 0.42 -1.47 -5.47
C LEU A 86 1.83 -1.91 -5.90
N TYR A 87 2.70 -2.24 -4.93
CA TYR A 87 4.02 -2.80 -5.23
C TYR A 87 3.93 -4.15 -5.93
N PHE A 88 2.98 -5.01 -5.53
CA PHE A 88 2.76 -6.30 -6.18
C PHE A 88 2.36 -6.13 -7.65
N ILE A 89 1.40 -5.25 -7.94
CA ILE A 89 1.01 -4.94 -9.33
C ILE A 89 2.18 -4.32 -10.11
N TYR A 90 2.95 -3.44 -9.47
CA TYR A 90 4.14 -2.85 -10.09
C TYR A 90 5.14 -3.93 -10.50
N TYR A 91 5.44 -4.90 -9.63
CA TYR A 91 6.34 -6.00 -9.95
C TYR A 91 5.75 -6.96 -10.99
N ALA A 92 4.44 -7.23 -10.95
CA ALA A 92 3.75 -8.00 -11.98
C ALA A 92 3.84 -7.31 -13.36
N LYS A 93 3.65 -5.98 -13.42
CA LYS A 93 3.84 -5.18 -14.65
C LYS A 93 5.30 -5.19 -15.11
N LYS A 94 6.24 -5.08 -14.17
CA LYS A 94 7.67 -5.16 -14.46
C LYS A 94 8.02 -6.51 -15.09
N LEU A 95 7.55 -7.60 -14.50
CA LEU A 95 7.72 -8.95 -15.02
C LEU A 95 7.11 -9.06 -16.43
N ALA A 96 5.88 -8.57 -16.61
CA ALA A 96 5.17 -8.63 -17.88
C ALA A 96 5.82 -7.84 -19.03
N LEU A 97 6.55 -6.77 -18.72
CA LEU A 97 7.15 -5.85 -19.70
C LEU A 97 8.63 -6.09 -19.94
N GLU A 98 9.35 -6.61 -18.94
CA GLU A 98 10.82 -6.74 -19.00
C GLU A 98 11.28 -8.20 -19.19
N VAL A 99 10.40 -9.19 -18.98
CA VAL A 99 10.74 -10.60 -19.19
C VAL A 99 10.38 -11.05 -20.59
N SER A 100 11.38 -11.61 -21.28
CA SER A 100 11.13 -12.39 -22.50
C SER A 100 10.44 -13.72 -22.15
N ILE A 101 9.39 -14.07 -22.89
CA ILE A 101 8.65 -15.34 -22.75
C ILE A 101 9.57 -16.55 -22.94
N ASP A 102 10.70 -16.38 -23.62
CA ASP A 102 11.67 -17.44 -23.91
C ASP A 102 12.79 -17.54 -22.87
N GLU A 103 12.84 -16.65 -21.86
CA GLU A 103 13.95 -16.56 -20.89
C GLU A 103 13.50 -16.72 -19.42
N PRO A 104 13.38 -17.96 -18.92
CA PRO A 104 13.08 -18.24 -17.51
C PRO A 104 14.05 -17.61 -16.52
N ALA A 105 15.33 -17.49 -16.89
CA ALA A 105 16.37 -16.91 -16.04
C ALA A 105 16.12 -15.43 -15.72
N THR A 106 15.57 -14.67 -16.67
CA THR A 106 15.25 -13.24 -16.49
C THR A 106 14.07 -13.07 -15.54
N ALA A 107 13.02 -13.89 -15.69
CA ALA A 107 11.90 -13.92 -14.75
C ALA A 107 12.34 -14.27 -13.32
N THR A 108 13.19 -15.28 -13.21
CA THR A 108 13.73 -15.75 -11.93
C THR A 108 14.47 -14.63 -11.19
N ARG A 109 15.31 -13.88 -11.91
CA ARG A 109 16.08 -12.77 -11.33
C ARG A 109 15.17 -11.68 -10.75
N ILE A 110 14.06 -11.38 -11.41
CA ILE A 110 13.08 -10.39 -10.94
C ILE A 110 12.32 -10.93 -9.72
N LEU A 111 11.78 -12.15 -9.82
CA LEU A 111 10.97 -12.75 -8.76
C LEU A 111 11.76 -13.07 -7.49
N GLN A 112 13.05 -13.39 -7.61
CA GLN A 112 13.95 -13.67 -6.47
C GLN A 112 14.56 -12.40 -5.86
N HIS A 113 14.29 -11.22 -6.41
CA HIS A 113 14.78 -9.99 -5.82
C HIS A 113 14.21 -9.81 -4.40
N PRO A 114 15.02 -9.49 -3.37
CA PRO A 114 14.57 -9.47 -1.97
C PRO A 114 13.33 -8.61 -1.73
N ALA A 115 13.24 -7.44 -2.37
CA ALA A 115 12.08 -6.56 -2.27
C ALA A 115 10.81 -7.18 -2.87
N VAL A 116 10.92 -7.93 -3.96
CA VAL A 116 9.79 -8.61 -4.61
C VAL A 116 9.32 -9.76 -3.72
N SER A 117 10.25 -10.58 -3.22
CA SER A 117 9.93 -11.70 -2.32
C SER A 117 9.29 -11.24 -1.01
N ALA A 118 9.79 -10.15 -0.42
CA ALA A 118 9.21 -9.57 0.79
C ALA A 118 7.79 -9.04 0.53
N ASN A 119 7.60 -8.29 -0.57
CA ASN A 119 6.28 -7.78 -0.95
C ASN A 119 5.28 -8.91 -1.25
N HIS A 120 5.71 -9.93 -1.99
CA HIS A 120 4.93 -11.13 -2.29
C HIS A 120 4.49 -11.83 -0.99
N THR A 121 5.39 -11.98 -0.01
CA THR A 121 5.05 -12.56 1.30
C THR A 121 3.96 -11.74 2.01
N SER A 122 4.08 -10.41 2.06
CA SER A 122 3.07 -9.53 2.66
C SER A 122 1.71 -9.64 1.96
N VAL A 123 1.70 -9.68 0.62
CA VAL A 123 0.47 -9.86 -0.15
C VAL A 123 -0.16 -11.22 0.13
N GLY A 124 0.63 -12.29 0.26
CA GLY A 124 0.12 -13.61 0.65
C GLY A 124 -0.61 -13.61 1.99
N VAL A 125 -0.09 -12.87 2.99
CA VAL A 125 -0.76 -12.70 4.28
C VAL A 125 -2.09 -11.97 4.09
N TYR A 126 -2.09 -10.81 3.42
CA TYR A 126 -3.32 -10.03 3.22
C TYR A 126 -4.38 -10.77 2.39
N LEU A 127 -3.98 -11.51 1.35
CA LEU A 127 -4.91 -12.33 0.57
C LEU A 127 -5.49 -13.47 1.41
N GLY A 128 -4.70 -14.08 2.30
CA GLY A 128 -5.17 -15.10 3.23
C GLY A 128 -6.37 -14.62 4.06
N ASP A 129 -6.33 -13.38 4.53
CA ASP A 129 -7.38 -12.77 5.36
C ASP A 129 -8.60 -12.30 4.54
N MET A 130 -8.43 -12.03 3.24
CA MET A 130 -9.48 -11.43 2.40
C MET A 130 -10.17 -12.44 1.46
N ARG A 131 -9.72 -13.68 1.43
CA ARG A 131 -10.23 -14.70 0.50
C ARG A 131 -11.74 -14.86 0.59
N CYS A 132 -12.40 -14.63 -0.54
CA CYS A 132 -13.83 -14.83 -0.68
C CYS A 132 -14.18 -16.28 -1.03
N SER A 133 -15.38 -16.70 -0.67
CA SER A 133 -15.97 -17.96 -1.11
C SER A 133 -16.33 -17.95 -2.60
N ALA A 134 -16.48 -19.14 -3.19
CA ALA A 134 -16.87 -19.26 -4.59
C ALA A 134 -18.22 -18.59 -4.90
N ALA A 135 -19.16 -18.59 -3.95
CA ALA A 135 -20.45 -17.94 -4.09
C ALA A 135 -20.32 -16.41 -4.13
N GLU A 136 -19.49 -15.85 -3.25
CA GLU A 136 -19.23 -14.41 -3.23
C GLU A 136 -18.53 -13.94 -4.51
N ILE A 137 -17.56 -14.72 -5.01
CA ILE A 137 -16.88 -14.45 -6.27
C ILE A 137 -17.88 -14.48 -7.45
N ALA A 138 -18.78 -15.46 -7.49
CA ALA A 138 -19.79 -15.57 -8.54
C ALA A 138 -20.80 -14.41 -8.53
N SER A 139 -21.06 -13.84 -7.35
CA SER A 139 -21.96 -12.69 -7.18
C SER A 139 -21.26 -11.33 -7.32
N ALA A 140 -19.92 -11.32 -7.41
CA ALA A 140 -19.15 -10.09 -7.40
C ALA A 140 -19.37 -9.28 -8.68
N ALA A 141 -19.47 -7.97 -8.54
CA ALA A 141 -19.47 -7.08 -9.69
C ALA A 141 -18.16 -7.25 -10.48
N PRO A 142 -18.21 -7.27 -11.82
CA PRO A 142 -17.03 -7.44 -12.63
C PRO A 142 -16.00 -6.36 -12.30
N PHE A 143 -14.74 -6.78 -12.17
CA PHE A 143 -13.63 -5.87 -11.94
C PHE A 143 -13.59 -4.84 -13.09
N PRO A 144 -13.61 -3.53 -12.82
CA PRO A 144 -13.49 -2.54 -13.86
C PRO A 144 -12.09 -2.63 -14.46
N ILE A 145 -11.98 -3.40 -15.55
CA ILE A 145 -10.78 -3.52 -16.36
C ILE A 145 -10.64 -2.20 -17.12
N VAL A 146 -9.90 -1.28 -16.51
CA VAL A 146 -9.48 -0.05 -17.16
C VAL A 146 -8.04 -0.28 -17.58
N ALA A 147 -7.82 -0.49 -18.89
CA ALA A 147 -6.48 -0.49 -19.44
C ALA A 147 -5.81 0.84 -19.06
N THR A 148 -4.76 0.77 -18.26
CA THR A 148 -4.05 1.96 -17.78
C THR A 148 -2.57 1.85 -18.07
N ASP A 149 -2.02 2.99 -18.44
CA ASP A 149 -0.61 3.15 -18.72
C ASP A 149 0.21 2.94 -17.44
N ARG A 150 1.46 2.49 -17.63
CA ARG A 150 2.45 2.23 -16.57
C ARG A 150 2.59 3.41 -15.58
N ILE A 151 2.32 4.63 -16.06
CA ILE A 151 2.46 5.90 -15.35
C ILE A 151 1.59 5.98 -14.08
N ASP A 152 0.36 5.46 -14.12
CA ASP A 152 -0.58 5.57 -12.98
C ASP A 152 -0.07 4.81 -11.74
N ILE A 153 0.41 3.58 -11.95
CA ILE A 153 0.94 2.75 -10.86
C ILE A 153 2.29 3.29 -10.36
N GLU A 154 3.16 3.77 -11.25
CA GLU A 154 4.42 4.38 -10.84
C GLU A 154 4.19 5.62 -9.97
N PHE A 155 3.18 6.44 -10.30
CA PHE A 155 2.79 7.59 -9.49
C PHE A 155 2.24 7.16 -8.12
N LEU A 156 1.34 6.17 -8.08
CA LEU A 156 0.78 5.68 -6.82
C LEU A 156 1.82 5.00 -5.92
N VAL A 157 2.78 4.29 -6.51
CA VAL A 157 3.91 3.69 -5.80
C VAL A 157 4.89 4.76 -5.31
N ALA A 158 5.18 5.79 -6.11
CA ALA A 158 6.01 6.90 -5.65
C ALA A 158 5.34 7.63 -4.48
N ARG A 159 4.02 7.82 -4.54
CA ARG A 159 3.23 8.39 -3.45
C ARG A 159 3.28 7.52 -2.20
N SER A 160 3.11 6.20 -2.32
CA SER A 160 3.18 5.29 -1.18
C SER A 160 4.58 5.27 -0.56
N ALA A 161 5.63 5.31 -1.39
CA ALA A 161 7.01 5.41 -0.95
C ALA A 161 7.25 6.68 -0.12
N VAL A 162 6.84 7.86 -0.61
CA VAL A 162 6.97 9.13 0.13
C VAL A 162 6.24 9.06 1.47
N THR A 163 5.02 8.50 1.52
CA THR A 163 4.28 8.33 2.77
C THR A 163 4.92 7.32 3.72
N SER A 164 5.56 6.28 3.20
CA SER A 164 6.27 5.29 4.04
C SER A 164 7.55 5.86 4.64
N VAL A 165 8.25 6.74 3.92
CA VAL A 165 9.43 7.46 4.44
C VAL A 165 9.01 8.48 5.51
N PHE A 166 7.88 9.16 5.30
CA PHE A 166 7.23 10.03 6.30
C PHE A 166 6.19 9.25 7.12
N THR A 167 6.60 8.15 7.77
CA THR A 167 5.69 7.51 8.73
C THR A 167 5.30 8.51 9.83
N LEU A 168 4.04 8.44 10.28
CA LEU A 168 3.49 9.25 11.39
C LEU A 168 4.44 9.27 12.60
N ARG A 169 5.15 8.17 12.84
CA ARG A 169 6.19 8.05 13.87
C ARG A 169 7.32 9.07 13.73
N HIS A 170 7.83 9.29 12.52
CA HIS A 170 8.89 10.28 12.27
C HIS A 170 8.35 11.71 12.43
N ILE A 171 7.10 11.95 12.04
CA ILE A 171 6.42 13.23 12.27
C ILE A 171 6.26 13.49 13.77
N LEU A 172 5.82 12.49 14.55
CA LEU A 172 5.68 12.59 16.00
C LEU A 172 7.02 12.82 16.69
N ILE A 173 8.09 12.14 16.24
CA ILE A 173 9.45 12.37 16.74
C ILE A 173 9.90 13.80 16.44
N ALA A 174 9.67 14.30 15.22
CA ALA A 174 10.02 15.67 14.85
C ALA A 174 9.25 16.72 15.68
N ILE A 175 7.97 16.48 15.96
CA ILE A 175 7.16 17.33 16.84
C ILE A 175 7.69 17.30 18.27
N ALA A 176 8.03 16.11 18.80
CA ALA A 176 8.57 15.98 20.15
C ALA A 176 9.92 16.72 20.29
N LEU A 177 10.80 16.61 19.29
CA LEU A 177 12.10 17.29 19.30
C LEU A 177 11.95 18.81 19.21
N SER A 178 11.05 19.30 18.36
CA SER A 178 10.79 20.75 18.25
C SER A 178 10.15 21.32 19.52
N ALA A 179 9.23 20.60 20.15
CA ALA A 179 8.68 20.98 21.44
C ALA A 179 9.76 21.02 22.55
N ALA A 180 10.62 20.00 22.62
CA ALA A 180 11.72 19.97 23.59
C ALA A 180 12.70 21.13 23.37
N LEU A 181 13.02 21.46 22.12
CA LEU A 181 13.87 22.60 21.78
C LEU A 181 13.25 23.93 22.20
N LEU A 182 11.95 24.12 21.96
CA LEU A 182 11.21 25.32 22.37
C LEU A 182 11.19 25.49 23.89
N VAL A 183 10.95 24.41 24.64
CA VAL A 183 11.00 24.41 26.12
C VAL A 183 12.40 24.78 26.60
N TRP A 184 13.44 24.20 26.01
CA TRP A 184 14.83 24.51 26.36
C TRP A 184 15.19 25.97 26.08
N LEU A 185 14.76 26.53 24.95
CA LEU A 185 14.97 27.94 24.60
C LEU A 185 14.24 28.88 25.56
N GLN A 186 13.02 28.55 25.98
CA GLN A 186 12.30 29.33 26.98
C GLN A 186 13.02 29.34 28.33
N PHE A 187 13.49 28.18 28.79
CA PHE A 187 14.24 28.05 30.05
C PHE A 187 15.57 28.84 30.01
N ARG A 188 16.24 28.87 28.86
CA ARG A 188 17.49 29.63 28.69
C ARG A 188 17.26 31.14 28.74
N ASN A 189 16.13 31.61 28.21
CA ASN A 189 15.78 33.04 28.22
C ASN A 189 15.38 33.54 29.62
N THR A 190 14.68 32.73 30.43
CA THR A 190 14.31 33.12 31.80
C THR A 190 15.52 33.26 32.71
N HIS A 191 16.55 32.43 32.55
CA HIS A 191 17.81 32.56 33.31
C HIS A 191 18.64 33.80 32.96
N ARG A 192 18.53 34.35 31.75
CA ARG A 192 19.27 35.59 31.37
C ARG A 192 18.69 36.85 32.00
N VAL A 193 17.39 36.88 32.28
CA VAL A 193 16.71 38.04 32.87
C VAL A 193 16.93 38.12 34.40
N ALA A 194 17.31 37.00 35.03
CA ALA A 194 17.47 36.90 36.47
C ALA A 194 18.83 37.37 37.03
N ASN A 195 19.72 37.97 36.22
CA ASN A 195 20.97 38.57 36.73
C ASN A 195 21.00 40.10 36.63
N PRO A 196 20.18 40.84 37.40
CA PRO A 196 20.31 42.28 37.55
C PRO A 196 21.24 42.60 38.73
N ARG A 197 22.56 42.37 38.63
CA ARG A 197 23.56 43.06 39.48
C ARG A 197 25.01 42.70 39.12
N SER A 198 25.88 43.68 39.33
CA SER A 198 27.35 43.72 39.08
C SER A 198 27.69 44.23 37.67
N ASN A 199 27.93 45.53 37.41
CA ASN A 199 28.71 46.47 38.22
C ASN A 199 28.26 47.92 37.99
N ARG A 200 27.91 48.58 39.10
CA ARG A 200 28.30 49.97 39.34
C ARG A 200 29.71 49.94 39.89
N SER A 201 30.64 50.56 39.18
CA SER A 201 31.76 51.35 39.73
C SER A 201 32.50 51.97 38.54
#